data_AF-A0A259N102-F1
#
_entry.id   AF-A0A259N102-F1
#
_cell.length_a   1.000
_cell.length_b   1.000
_cell.length_c   1.000
_cell.angle_alpha   90.00
_cell.angle_beta   90.00
_cell.angle_gamma   90.00
#
_symmetry.space_group_name_H-M   'P 1'
#
loop_
_entity.id
_entity.type
_entity.pdbx_description
1 polymer ?
#
loop_
_entity_poly.entity_id
_entity_poly.type
_entity_poly.pdbx_seq_one_letter_code
_entity_poly.pdbx_strand_id
1 'polypeptide(L)'
;VADTLDAGAGLVVEATARYIAEESAEAIRWLVEQGVPFTADEAGPMGLHLTREGGHSQRRIAHVADATGKAIHEVLLDKARSHPNIQLLEHWIALDLITNRHLDAKTQRSKPNRCYGVYALDINKNRVETIEAKSVVLATGGVGKVYRYTSNPDTATGDGIAMAWRAGCRVGNMEFIQFHPTC
;
A
#
# COMPACT_ATOMS: atom_id res chain seq x y z
N VAL A 1 -9.15 -16.88 -8.49
CA VAL A 1 -7.74 -17.29 -8.75
C VAL A 1 -7.46 -17.36 -10.24
N ALA A 2 -8.16 -18.18 -11.03
CA ALA A 2 -7.94 -18.32 -12.49
C ALA A 2 -7.82 -16.97 -13.23
N ASP A 3 -8.84 -16.09 -13.12
CA ASP A 3 -8.82 -14.73 -13.68
C ASP A 3 -7.49 -13.98 -13.40
N THR A 4 -6.96 -14.07 -12.19
CA THR A 4 -5.70 -13.41 -11.77
C THR A 4 -4.47 -14.08 -12.39
N LEU A 5 -4.45 -15.41 -12.47
CA LEU A 5 -3.35 -16.16 -13.08
C LEU A 5 -3.26 -15.87 -14.59
N ASP A 6 -4.41 -15.89 -15.25
CA ASP A 6 -4.54 -15.64 -16.69
C ASP A 6 -4.11 -14.20 -17.02
N ALA A 7 -4.63 -13.21 -16.29
CA ALA A 7 -4.27 -11.81 -16.48
C ALA A 7 -2.80 -11.51 -16.16
N GLY A 8 -2.18 -12.28 -15.27
CA GLY A 8 -0.78 -12.10 -14.90
C GLY A 8 0.23 -12.83 -15.79
N ALA A 9 -0.20 -13.35 -16.94
CA ALA A 9 0.66 -13.85 -18.02
C ALA A 9 1.73 -14.87 -17.58
N GLY A 10 1.38 -15.75 -16.64
CA GLY A 10 2.28 -16.82 -16.16
C GLY A 10 3.34 -16.40 -15.14
N LEU A 11 3.35 -15.14 -14.70
CA LEU A 11 4.32 -14.62 -13.73
C LEU A 11 3.79 -14.59 -12.29
N VAL A 12 2.51 -14.93 -12.10
CA VAL A 12 1.85 -14.88 -10.80
C VAL A 12 2.29 -16.04 -9.94
N VAL A 13 2.72 -15.73 -8.71
CA VAL A 13 2.91 -16.75 -7.68
C VAL A 13 1.52 -17.21 -7.21
N GLU A 14 1.10 -18.38 -7.67
CA GLU A 14 -0.27 -18.88 -7.47
C GLU A 14 -0.66 -18.93 -6.00
N ALA A 15 0.23 -19.39 -5.11
CA ALA A 15 -0.06 -19.46 -3.68
C ALA A 15 -0.46 -18.09 -3.10
N THR A 16 0.20 -17.02 -3.54
CA THR A 16 -0.12 -15.64 -3.12
C THR A 16 -1.46 -15.18 -3.70
N ALA A 17 -1.71 -15.41 -4.99
CA ALA A 17 -2.97 -15.04 -5.63
C ALA A 17 -4.17 -15.79 -5.04
N ARG A 18 -3.98 -17.06 -4.67
CA ARG A 18 -4.97 -17.88 -3.99
C ARG A 18 -5.29 -17.35 -2.61
N TYR A 19 -4.27 -17.09 -1.80
CA TYR A 19 -4.44 -16.51 -0.47
C TYR A 19 -5.22 -15.19 -0.52
N ILE A 20 -4.82 -14.25 -1.39
CA ILE A 20 -5.53 -12.96 -1.53
C ILE A 20 -6.99 -13.18 -1.97
N ALA A 21 -7.26 -14.08 -2.91
CA ALA A 21 -8.61 -14.34 -3.37
C ALA A 21 -9.50 -14.94 -2.26
N GLU A 22 -8.96 -15.87 -1.47
CA GLU A 22 -9.67 -16.53 -0.37
C GLU A 22 -9.96 -15.56 0.80
N GLU A 23 -9.02 -14.65 1.11
CA GLU A 23 -9.18 -13.65 2.17
C GLU A 23 -9.98 -12.39 1.75
N SER A 24 -10.19 -12.17 0.45
CA SER A 24 -10.80 -10.95 -0.08
C SER A 24 -12.19 -10.66 0.48
N ALA A 25 -13.03 -11.69 0.65
CA ALA A 25 -14.38 -11.52 1.17
C ALA A 25 -14.38 -11.06 2.64
N GLU A 26 -13.43 -11.53 3.44
CA GLU A 26 -13.26 -11.09 4.83
C GLU A 26 -12.75 -9.65 4.90
N ALA A 27 -11.80 -9.28 4.03
CA ALA A 27 -11.34 -7.90 3.94
C ALA A 27 -12.48 -6.92 3.57
N ILE A 28 -13.38 -7.32 2.65
CA ILE A 28 -14.56 -6.52 2.30
C ILE A 28 -15.54 -6.46 3.49
N ARG A 29 -15.81 -7.58 4.19
CA ARG A 29 -16.63 -7.56 5.42
C ARG A 29 -16.08 -6.59 6.45
N TRP A 30 -14.78 -6.66 6.72
CA TRP A 30 -14.12 -5.76 7.65
C TRP A 30 -14.28 -4.28 7.24
N LEU A 31 -14.16 -3.95 5.95
CA LEU A 31 -14.40 -2.58 5.47
C LEU A 31 -15.86 -2.13 5.67
N VAL A 32 -16.83 -3.02 5.41
CA VAL A 32 -18.25 -2.75 5.72
C VAL A 32 -18.44 -2.48 7.21
N GLU A 33 -17.83 -3.29 8.08
CA GLU A 33 -17.87 -3.12 9.54
C GLU A 33 -17.20 -1.81 10.01
N GLN A 34 -16.16 -1.34 9.31
CA GLN A 34 -15.58 -0.02 9.57
C GLN A 34 -16.53 1.13 9.19
N GLY A 35 -17.55 0.86 8.38
CA GLY A 35 -18.54 1.83 7.93
C GLY A 35 -18.35 2.32 6.50
N VAL A 36 -17.57 1.60 5.66
CA VAL A 36 -17.44 1.96 4.24
C VAL A 36 -18.79 1.74 3.54
N PRO A 37 -19.37 2.78 2.90
CA PRO A 37 -20.72 2.73 2.37
C PRO A 37 -20.75 2.11 0.97
N PHE A 38 -20.38 0.84 0.83
CA PHE A 38 -20.50 0.11 -0.43
C PHE A 38 -21.94 0.14 -0.95
N THR A 39 -22.07 0.20 -2.28
CA THR A 39 -23.37 0.22 -2.97
C THR A 39 -24.12 -1.07 -2.65
N ALA A 40 -25.34 -0.95 -2.11
CA ALA A 40 -26.12 -2.08 -1.64
C ALA A 40 -26.95 -2.74 -2.75
N ASP A 41 -27.16 -4.05 -2.61
CA ASP A 41 -28.12 -4.86 -3.37
C ASP A 41 -28.58 -6.01 -2.47
N GLU A 42 -29.85 -6.02 -2.06
CA GLU A 42 -30.40 -7.04 -1.15
C GLU A 42 -30.33 -8.46 -1.72
N ALA A 43 -30.37 -8.61 -3.04
CA ALA A 43 -30.21 -9.89 -3.71
C ALA A 43 -28.73 -10.25 -3.96
N GLY A 44 -27.83 -9.29 -3.73
CA GLY A 44 -26.40 -9.41 -3.98
C GLY A 44 -25.67 -10.18 -2.87
N PRO A 45 -24.53 -10.82 -3.19
CA PRO A 45 -23.68 -11.43 -2.17
C PRO A 45 -23.28 -10.40 -1.11
N MET A 46 -23.40 -10.76 0.17
CA MET A 46 -23.14 -9.86 1.31
C MET A 46 -23.99 -8.58 1.33
N GLY A 47 -25.10 -8.54 0.57
CA GLY A 47 -25.92 -7.33 0.42
C GLY A 47 -25.27 -6.27 -0.47
N LEU A 48 -24.30 -6.63 -1.31
CA LEU A 48 -23.51 -5.71 -2.12
C LEU A 48 -23.89 -5.78 -3.60
N HIS A 49 -24.03 -4.61 -4.22
CA HIS A 49 -24.05 -4.49 -5.67
C HIS A 49 -22.62 -4.70 -6.21
N LEU A 50 -22.46 -5.71 -7.07
CA LEU A 50 -21.15 -6.10 -7.63
C LEU A 50 -21.05 -5.80 -9.12
N THR A 51 -19.96 -5.14 -9.50
CA THR A 51 -19.60 -4.84 -10.89
C THR A 51 -18.55 -5.82 -11.42
N ARG A 52 -18.21 -5.68 -12.72
CA ARG A 52 -17.21 -6.49 -13.42
C ARG A 52 -16.35 -5.59 -14.29
N GLU A 53 -15.04 -5.74 -14.18
CA GLU A 53 -14.05 -5.02 -14.99
C GLU A 53 -13.25 -5.99 -15.87
N GLY A 54 -12.32 -5.46 -16.66
CA GLY A 54 -11.45 -6.25 -17.55
C GLY A 54 -10.70 -7.34 -16.78
N GLY A 55 -10.54 -8.51 -17.41
CA GLY A 55 -9.88 -9.66 -16.79
C GLY A 55 -10.74 -10.48 -15.83
N HIS A 56 -11.95 -10.04 -15.49
CA HIS A 56 -12.86 -10.80 -14.63
C HIS A 56 -13.92 -11.59 -15.41
N SER A 57 -14.09 -12.86 -15.06
CA SER A 57 -15.14 -13.73 -15.62
C SER A 57 -16.51 -13.55 -14.92
N GLN A 58 -16.52 -13.03 -13.69
CA GLN A 58 -17.71 -12.90 -12.83
C GLN A 58 -17.83 -11.48 -12.25
N ARG A 59 -19.05 -11.08 -11.86
CA ARG A 59 -19.29 -9.85 -11.08
C ARG A 59 -18.78 -10.06 -9.65
N ARG A 60 -17.73 -9.33 -9.27
CA ARG A 60 -17.04 -9.54 -7.99
C ARG A 60 -16.34 -8.28 -7.44
N ILE A 61 -16.68 -7.11 -7.98
CA ILE A 61 -16.06 -5.85 -7.60
C ILE A 61 -17.08 -5.05 -6.79
N ALA A 62 -16.84 -4.92 -5.48
CA ALA A 62 -17.60 -4.04 -4.62
C ALA A 62 -17.19 -2.58 -4.87
N HIS A 63 -18.15 -1.66 -4.89
CA HIS A 63 -17.87 -0.27 -5.24
C HIS A 63 -18.77 0.72 -4.49
N VAL A 64 -18.33 1.97 -4.42
CA VAL A 64 -19.12 3.12 -3.94
C VAL A 64 -19.29 4.06 -5.13
N ALA A 65 -20.39 3.90 -5.88
CA ALA A 65 -20.60 4.62 -7.14
C ALA A 65 -19.33 4.62 -8.02
N ASP A 66 -18.76 5.80 -8.29
CA ASP A 66 -17.52 6.05 -9.05
C ASP A 66 -16.32 6.45 -8.16
N ALA A 67 -16.45 6.41 -6.83
CA ALA A 67 -15.47 6.99 -5.89
C ALA A 67 -15.09 6.05 -4.74
N THR A 68 -15.01 4.74 -4.98
CA THR A 68 -14.67 3.69 -3.99
C THR A 68 -13.41 4.01 -3.18
N GLY A 69 -12.34 4.44 -3.85
CA GLY A 69 -11.07 4.74 -3.19
C GLY A 69 -11.16 5.90 -2.18
N LYS A 70 -11.93 6.95 -2.52
CA LYS A 70 -12.16 8.09 -1.63
C LYS A 70 -12.93 7.66 -0.38
N ALA A 71 -14.02 6.91 -0.55
CA ALA A 71 -14.85 6.45 0.57
C ALA A 71 -14.08 5.55 1.54
N ILE A 72 -13.29 4.60 1.03
CA ILE A 72 -12.42 3.76 1.87
C ILE A 72 -11.41 4.63 2.64
N HIS A 73 -10.74 5.55 1.93
CA HIS A 73 -9.71 6.39 2.54
C HIS A 73 -10.26 7.27 3.66
N GLU A 74 -11.37 7.98 3.43
CA GLU A 74 -11.99 8.87 4.42
C GLU A 74 -12.40 8.11 5.69
N VAL A 75 -13.10 6.98 5.53
CA VAL A 75 -13.54 6.16 6.68
C VAL A 75 -12.35 5.67 7.50
N LEU A 76 -11.33 5.10 6.84
CA LEU A 76 -10.17 4.54 7.56
C LEU A 76 -9.29 5.63 8.18
N LEU A 77 -9.17 6.79 7.54
CA LEU A 77 -8.44 7.92 8.09
C LEU A 77 -9.12 8.47 9.34
N ASP A 78 -10.45 8.60 9.34
CA ASP A 78 -11.20 9.05 10.52
C ASP A 78 -11.08 8.06 11.69
N LYS A 79 -11.15 6.75 11.40
CA LYS A 79 -10.88 5.71 12.41
C LYS A 79 -9.47 5.86 12.98
N ALA A 80 -8.45 6.03 12.14
CA ALA A 80 -7.07 6.22 12.58
C ALA A 80 -6.89 7.49 13.43
N ARG A 81 -7.49 8.62 13.03
CA ARG A 81 -7.48 9.89 13.78
C ARG A 81 -8.12 9.77 15.15
N SER A 82 -9.17 8.96 15.28
CA SER A 82 -9.90 8.76 16.54
C SER A 82 -9.23 7.77 17.50
N HIS A 83 -8.24 7.00 17.04
CA HIS A 83 -7.69 5.91 17.82
C HIS A 83 -6.60 6.39 18.80
N PRO A 84 -6.71 6.14 20.11
CA PRO A 84 -5.83 6.75 21.12
C PRO A 84 -4.36 6.30 21.03
N ASN A 85 -4.10 5.13 20.42
CA ASN A 85 -2.74 4.59 20.26
C ASN A 85 -2.15 4.84 18.87
N ILE A 86 -2.82 5.61 18.01
CA ILE A 86 -2.30 5.97 16.69
C ILE A 86 -1.92 7.45 16.71
N GLN A 87 -0.67 7.73 16.35
CA GLN A 87 -0.20 9.09 16.11
C GLN A 87 -0.01 9.28 14.61
N LEU A 88 -0.67 10.30 14.05
CA LEU A 88 -0.50 10.69 12.65
C LEU A 88 0.46 11.86 12.57
N LEU A 89 1.52 11.70 11.78
CA LEU A 89 2.51 12.73 11.50
C LEU A 89 2.31 13.22 10.05
N GLU A 90 1.46 14.22 9.87
CA GLU A 90 1.19 14.83 8.56
C GLU A 90 2.27 15.87 8.21
N HIS A 91 2.59 16.01 6.91
CA HIS A 91 3.69 16.88 6.41
C HIS A 91 5.09 16.42 6.86
N TRP A 92 5.32 15.11 6.86
CA TRP A 92 6.61 14.49 7.11
C TRP A 92 7.07 13.70 5.90
N ILE A 93 8.36 13.79 5.57
CA ILE A 93 8.98 13.03 4.48
C ILE A 93 9.96 12.04 5.09
N ALA A 94 9.69 10.74 4.93
CA ALA A 94 10.65 9.70 5.28
C ALA A 94 11.82 9.73 4.29
N LEU A 95 13.06 9.86 4.80
CA LEU A 95 14.27 10.03 3.98
C LEU A 95 15.03 8.71 3.81
N ASP A 96 15.27 7.98 4.91
CA ASP A 96 15.95 6.69 4.87
C ASP A 96 15.63 5.84 6.11
N LEU A 97 15.75 4.53 5.96
CA LEU A 97 15.63 3.57 7.06
C LEU A 97 16.92 3.55 7.88
N ILE A 98 16.77 3.53 9.20
CA ILE A 98 17.91 3.40 10.11
C ILE A 98 18.26 1.91 10.20
N THR A 99 19.44 1.51 9.73
CA THR A 99 19.89 0.11 9.79
C THR A 99 21.28 -0.01 10.41
N ASN A 100 21.81 -1.22 10.54
CA ASN A 100 23.12 -1.48 11.16
C ASN A 100 24.24 -0.62 10.54
N ARG A 101 24.16 -0.32 9.24
CA ARG A 101 25.16 0.51 8.51
C ARG A 101 25.27 1.94 9.05
N HIS A 102 24.25 2.42 9.77
CA HIS A 102 24.21 3.74 10.37
C HIS A 102 24.65 3.74 11.84
N LEU A 103 24.94 2.57 12.42
CA LEU A 103 25.40 2.41 13.80
C LEU A 103 26.93 2.23 13.85
N ASP A 104 27.50 2.25 15.06
CA ASP A 104 28.95 2.16 15.26
C ASP A 104 29.58 0.85 14.71
N ALA A 105 30.89 0.88 14.45
CA ALA A 105 31.60 -0.27 13.87
C ALA A 105 31.55 -1.54 14.76
N LYS A 106 31.32 -1.40 16.07
CA LYS A 106 31.21 -2.54 17.01
C LYS A 106 29.86 -3.25 16.86
N THR A 107 28.79 -2.49 16.66
CA THR A 107 27.43 -3.01 16.41
C THR A 107 27.28 -3.56 14.99
N GLN A 108 28.03 -3.04 14.02
CA GLN A 108 28.02 -3.54 12.64
C GLN A 108 28.56 -4.97 12.48
N ARG A 109 29.65 -5.33 13.16
CA ARG A 109 30.40 -6.58 12.91
C ARG A 109 29.79 -7.85 13.52
N SER A 110 28.71 -7.75 14.29
CA SER A 110 28.22 -8.87 15.11
C SER A 110 26.74 -9.22 14.94
N LYS A 111 25.97 -8.50 14.11
CA LYS A 111 24.51 -8.67 14.05
C LYS A 111 23.96 -8.69 12.62
N PRO A 112 22.91 -9.49 12.35
CA PRO A 112 22.19 -9.43 11.08
C PRO A 112 21.61 -8.04 10.85
N ASN A 113 21.51 -7.62 9.59
CA ASN A 113 20.97 -6.32 9.21
C ASN A 113 19.53 -6.18 9.72
N ARG A 114 19.23 -5.09 10.43
CA ARG A 114 17.93 -4.82 11.03
C ARG A 114 17.56 -3.36 10.84
N CYS A 115 16.26 -3.08 10.74
CA CYS A 115 15.72 -1.72 10.81
C CYS A 115 15.43 -1.31 12.26
N TYR A 116 15.82 -0.09 12.62
CA TYR A 116 15.68 0.52 13.95
C TYR A 116 14.75 1.74 13.96
N GLY A 117 14.20 2.12 12.81
CA GLY A 117 13.42 3.34 12.67
C GLY A 117 13.65 4.01 11.32
N VAL A 118 13.33 5.31 11.26
CA VAL A 118 13.40 6.13 10.05
C VAL A 118 13.95 7.51 10.38
N TYR A 119 14.80 8.04 9.50
CA TYR A 119 15.09 9.47 9.46
C TYR A 119 13.99 10.15 8.66
N ALA A 120 13.32 11.15 9.23
CA ALA A 120 12.22 11.84 8.59
C ALA A 120 12.37 13.36 8.71
N LEU A 121 12.08 14.08 7.63
CA LEU A 121 12.01 15.53 7.61
C LEU A 121 10.62 15.98 8.07
N ASP A 122 10.56 16.70 9.19
CA ASP A 122 9.39 17.52 9.56
C ASP A 122 9.42 18.78 8.68
N ILE A 123 8.51 18.86 7.70
CA ILE A 123 8.46 19.98 6.75
C ILE A 123 8.15 21.28 7.50
N ASN A 124 7.25 21.23 8.48
CA ASN A 124 6.78 22.43 9.18
C ASN A 124 7.88 23.04 10.05
N LYS A 125 8.76 22.20 10.63
CA LYS A 125 9.91 22.65 11.42
C LYS A 125 11.20 22.77 10.60
N ASN A 126 11.18 22.34 9.35
CA ASN A 126 12.36 22.21 8.48
C ASN A 126 13.54 21.52 9.17
N ARG A 127 13.27 20.38 9.82
CA ARG A 127 14.26 19.63 10.61
C ARG A 127 14.16 18.14 10.36
N VAL A 128 15.31 17.49 10.21
CA VAL A 128 15.39 16.02 10.18
C VAL A 128 15.37 15.48 11.60
N GLU A 129 14.49 14.52 11.83
CA GLU A 129 14.26 13.85 13.11
C GLU A 129 14.54 12.36 12.98
N THR A 130 14.92 11.77 14.11
CA THR A 130 15.08 10.33 14.26
C THR A 130 13.82 9.76 14.89
N ILE A 131 13.08 8.93 14.17
CA ILE A 131 11.92 8.22 14.70
C ILE A 131 12.33 6.76 14.93
N GLU A 132 12.57 6.41 16.19
CA GLU A 132 12.89 5.04 16.58
C GLU A 132 11.65 4.16 16.58
N ALA A 133 11.78 2.94 16.05
CA ALA A 133 10.70 1.98 16.02
C ALA A 133 11.22 0.54 16.11
N LYS A 134 10.44 -0.33 16.77
CA LYS A 134 10.75 -1.77 16.84
C LYS A 134 10.53 -2.47 15.50
N SER A 135 9.58 -1.97 14.72
CA SER A 135 9.15 -2.45 13.41
C SER A 135 8.77 -1.27 12.53
N VAL A 136 9.12 -1.32 11.25
CA VAL A 136 8.77 -0.29 10.26
C VAL A 136 8.07 -0.97 9.08
N VAL A 137 6.95 -0.41 8.65
CA VAL A 137 6.18 -0.88 7.48
C VAL A 137 6.19 0.24 6.44
N LEU A 138 6.60 -0.09 5.20
CA LEU A 138 6.56 0.83 4.07
C LEU A 138 5.25 0.63 3.30
N ALA A 139 4.40 1.65 3.30
CA ALA A 139 3.13 1.70 2.55
C ALA A 139 3.06 2.99 1.71
N THR A 140 4.11 3.27 0.95
CA THR A 140 4.41 4.60 0.36
C THR A 140 3.82 4.82 -1.04
N GLY A 141 2.92 3.95 -1.51
CA GLY A 141 2.44 3.97 -2.89
C GLY A 141 3.47 3.48 -3.91
N GLY A 142 3.22 3.79 -5.19
CA GLY A 142 4.00 3.32 -6.32
C GLY A 142 5.07 4.29 -6.83
N VAL A 143 5.53 4.04 -8.07
CA VAL A 143 6.60 4.78 -8.77
C VAL A 143 6.11 5.41 -10.08
N GLY A 144 4.80 5.58 -10.24
CA GLY A 144 4.19 6.02 -11.49
C GLY A 144 4.63 7.41 -11.96
N LYS A 145 5.17 8.26 -11.08
CA LYS A 145 5.60 9.62 -11.39
C LYS A 145 6.95 9.72 -12.12
N VAL A 146 7.65 8.59 -12.32
CA VAL A 146 8.84 8.55 -13.19
C VAL A 146 8.51 8.74 -14.67
N TYR A 147 7.23 8.56 -15.05
CA TYR A 147 6.74 8.80 -16.41
C TYR A 147 6.04 10.16 -16.50
N ARG A 148 6.26 10.86 -17.62
CA ARG A 148 5.68 12.19 -17.89
C ARG A 148 4.15 12.17 -17.88
N TYR A 149 3.55 11.18 -18.52
CA TYR A 149 2.10 10.99 -18.58
C TYR A 149 1.72 9.86 -17.63
N THR A 150 0.94 10.20 -16.59
CA THR A 150 0.55 9.27 -15.54
C THR A 150 -0.76 9.74 -14.91
N SER A 151 -1.63 8.80 -14.56
CA SER A 151 -2.84 9.05 -13.76
C SER A 151 -2.53 9.08 -12.25
N ASN A 152 -1.28 8.79 -11.87
CA ASN A 152 -0.87 8.76 -10.47
C ASN A 152 -0.74 10.20 -9.90
N PRO A 153 -0.95 10.38 -8.59
CA PRO A 153 -0.66 11.65 -7.94
C PRO A 153 0.84 11.98 -8.01
N ASP A 154 1.17 13.26 -7.85
CA ASP A 154 2.55 13.76 -7.87
C ASP A 154 3.43 13.17 -6.76
N THR A 155 2.83 12.54 -5.76
CA THR A 155 3.49 11.87 -4.64
C THR A 155 3.92 10.43 -4.94
N ALA A 156 3.55 9.84 -6.07
CA ALA A 156 3.91 8.46 -6.44
C ALA A 156 5.33 8.37 -7.04
N THR A 157 6.34 8.83 -6.29
CA THR A 157 7.74 8.98 -6.72
C THR A 157 8.64 7.78 -6.42
N GLY A 158 8.10 6.73 -5.78
CA GLY A 158 8.86 5.50 -5.48
C GLY A 158 9.79 5.61 -4.27
N ASP A 159 9.58 6.57 -3.37
CA ASP A 159 10.48 6.86 -2.24
C ASP A 159 10.70 5.64 -1.33
N GLY A 160 9.64 4.91 -0.98
CA GLY A 160 9.76 3.70 -0.16
C GLY A 160 10.52 2.57 -0.85
N ILE A 161 10.36 2.41 -2.17
CA ILE A 161 11.15 1.43 -2.95
C ILE A 161 12.63 1.81 -2.90
N ALA A 162 12.94 3.09 -3.08
CA ALA A 162 14.30 3.59 -3.00
C ALA A 162 14.91 3.43 -1.59
N MET A 163 14.15 3.72 -0.53
CA MET A 163 14.57 3.49 0.86
C MET A 163 14.83 2.01 1.14
N ALA A 164 13.93 1.11 0.72
CA ALA A 164 14.11 -0.33 0.89
C ALA A 164 15.35 -0.84 0.16
N TRP A 165 15.56 -0.42 -1.09
CA TRP A 165 16.76 -0.76 -1.86
C TRP A 165 18.04 -0.29 -1.15
N ARG A 166 18.10 0.97 -0.71
CA ARG A 166 19.24 1.50 0.04
C ARG A 166 19.47 0.71 1.34
N ALA A 167 18.42 0.27 2.02
CA ALA A 167 18.51 -0.55 3.23
C ALA A 167 18.99 -1.99 2.99
N GLY A 168 19.10 -2.42 1.73
CA GLY A 168 19.59 -3.75 1.34
C GLY A 168 18.49 -4.75 0.97
N CYS A 169 17.24 -4.30 0.82
CA CYS A 169 16.18 -5.16 0.31
C CYS A 169 16.38 -5.44 -1.19
N ARG A 170 16.06 -6.67 -1.62
CA ARG A 170 15.89 -6.96 -3.04
C ARG A 170 14.59 -6.31 -3.52
N VAL A 171 14.64 -5.73 -4.70
CA VAL A 171 13.48 -5.19 -5.43
C VAL A 171 13.39 -5.96 -6.75
N GLY A 172 12.19 -6.26 -7.21
CA GLY A 172 11.97 -7.04 -8.44
C GLY A 172 10.73 -6.58 -9.19
N ASN A 173 10.57 -7.07 -10.42
CA ASN A 173 9.44 -6.80 -11.30
C ASN A 173 9.21 -5.30 -11.61
N MET A 174 10.27 -4.49 -11.56
CA MET A 174 10.20 -3.04 -11.76
C MET A 174 9.96 -2.65 -13.23
N GLU A 175 10.14 -3.60 -14.15
CA GLU A 175 9.83 -3.46 -15.57
C GLU A 175 8.33 -3.54 -15.88
N PHE A 176 7.51 -4.08 -14.96
CA PHE A 176 6.07 -4.26 -15.15
C PHE A 176 5.31 -3.00 -14.74
N ILE A 177 5.28 -2.00 -15.63
CA ILE A 177 4.53 -0.75 -15.45
C ILE A 177 3.21 -0.83 -16.22
N GLN A 178 2.08 -0.69 -15.51
CA GLN A 178 0.76 -0.67 -16.12
C GLN A 178 0.41 0.74 -16.61
N PHE A 179 0.07 0.86 -17.89
CA PHE A 179 -0.51 2.06 -18.48
C PHE A 179 -2.01 1.86 -18.63
N HIS A 180 -2.80 2.70 -17.97
CA HIS A 180 -4.25 2.62 -18.10
C HIS A 180 -4.66 3.02 -19.54
N PRO A 181 -5.51 2.25 -20.22
CA PRO A 181 -5.82 2.48 -21.64
C PRO A 181 -6.68 3.72 -21.90
N THR A 182 -7.40 4.22 -20.88
CA THR A 182 -8.33 5.35 -21.00
C THR A 182 -8.07 6.39 -19.90
N CYS A 183 -6.95 7.10 -20.00
CA CYS A 183 -6.62 8.23 -19.12
C CYS A 183 -7.35 9.52 -19.52
#